data_AF-A0A0F9CMH2-F1
#
_entry.id   AF-A0A0F9CMH2-F1
#
_cell.length_a   1.000
_cell.length_b   1.000
_cell.length_c   1.000
_cell.angle_alpha   90.00
_cell.angle_beta   90.00
_cell.angle_gamma   90.00
#
_symmetry.space_group_name_H-M   'P 1'
#
loop_
_entity.id
_entity.type
_entity.pdbx_description
1 polymer ?
#
loop_
_entity_poly.entity_id
_entity_poly.type
_entity_poly.pdbx_seq_one_letter_code
_entity_poly.pdbx_strand_id
1 'polypeptide(L)'
;MEKENLMARHRVGNSYLSDEELSEHQSENWKVWIFIIAALFTGFVVANITDGKIDLKLMRFSIIIGSAILVGVIAAKLSEVIRWAVYLSIVLGITFFVGSLIWSSL
;
A
#
# COMPACT_ATOMS: atom_id res chain seq x y z
N MET A 1 -29.04 -9.03 -30.57
CA MET A 1 -28.94 -8.45 -29.22
C MET A 1 -29.11 -9.57 -28.22
N GLU A 2 -28.03 -10.29 -27.89
CA GLU A 2 -28.03 -11.28 -26.80
C GLU A 2 -26.58 -11.74 -26.54
N LYS A 3 -25.76 -10.82 -26.02
CA LYS A 3 -24.46 -11.15 -25.41
C LYS A 3 -24.38 -10.50 -24.05
N GLU A 4 -25.51 -10.43 -23.35
CA GLU A 4 -25.53 -9.91 -21.99
C GLU A 4 -25.12 -11.03 -21.03
N ASN A 5 -23.82 -11.02 -20.69
CA ASN A 5 -23.33 -11.23 -19.33
C ASN A 5 -23.65 -12.57 -18.65
N LEU A 6 -22.90 -13.62 -19.03
CA LEU A 6 -22.40 -14.62 -18.06
C LEU A 6 -21.11 -14.11 -17.39
N MET A 7 -21.00 -12.82 -17.07
CA MET A 7 -19.88 -12.34 -16.24
C MET A 7 -20.21 -12.65 -14.79
N ALA A 8 -19.34 -13.41 -14.14
CA ALA A 8 -19.52 -13.82 -12.76
C ALA A 8 -19.55 -12.56 -11.87
N ARG A 9 -20.65 -12.38 -11.13
CA ARG A 9 -20.73 -11.27 -10.17
C ARG A 9 -20.12 -11.68 -8.85
N HIS A 10 -19.16 -10.91 -8.38
CA HIS A 10 -18.45 -11.12 -7.14
C HIS A 10 -19.12 -10.34 -6.01
N ARG A 11 -19.53 -11.02 -4.94
CA ARG A 11 -20.13 -10.36 -3.77
C ARG A 11 -19.02 -9.71 -2.92
N VAL A 12 -19.09 -8.41 -2.75
CA VAL A 12 -18.22 -7.64 -1.85
C VAL A 12 -19.09 -6.82 -0.89
N GLY A 13 -19.11 -7.23 0.38
CA GLY A 13 -19.99 -6.65 1.39
C GLY A 13 -21.48 -6.82 1.04
N ASN A 14 -22.18 -5.69 0.87
CA ASN A 14 -23.59 -5.64 0.48
C ASN A 14 -23.81 -5.45 -1.03
N SER A 15 -22.74 -5.38 -1.83
CA SER A 15 -22.79 -5.13 -3.27
C SER A 15 -22.32 -6.33 -4.09
N TYR A 16 -22.81 -6.42 -5.33
CA TYR A 16 -22.35 -7.39 -6.33
C TYR A 16 -21.60 -6.64 -7.42
N LEU A 17 -20.30 -6.91 -7.55
CA LEU A 17 -19.41 -6.26 -8.50
C LEU A 17 -19.18 -7.16 -9.70
N SER A 18 -19.08 -6.57 -10.89
CA SER A 18 -18.47 -7.21 -12.05
C SER A 18 -16.96 -7.40 -11.86
N ASP A 19 -16.32 -8.17 -12.73
CA ASP A 19 -14.87 -8.42 -12.67
C ASP A 19 -14.04 -7.14 -12.79
N GLU A 20 -14.48 -6.21 -13.64
CA GLU A 20 -13.82 -4.92 -13.84
C GLU A 20 -13.95 -4.04 -12.58
N GLU A 21 -15.16 -3.92 -12.04
CA GLU A 21 -15.43 -3.19 -10.80
C GLU A 21 -14.70 -3.81 -9.60
N LEU A 22 -14.54 -5.14 -9.56
CA LEU A 22 -13.77 -5.82 -8.52
C LEU A 22 -12.28 -5.45 -8.62
N SER A 23 -11.72 -5.42 -9.82
CA SER A 23 -10.32 -5.07 -10.05
C SER A 23 -10.02 -3.62 -9.65
N GLU A 24 -10.96 -2.72 -9.94
CA GLU A 24 -10.88 -1.31 -9.54
C GLU A 24 -10.96 -1.18 -8.01
N HIS A 25 -11.94 -1.84 -7.37
CA HIS A 25 -12.08 -1.86 -5.92
C HIS A 25 -10.81 -2.37 -5.21
N GLN A 26 -10.18 -3.42 -5.73
CA GLN A 26 -8.91 -3.92 -5.19
C GLN A 26 -7.78 -2.91 -5.36
N SER A 27 -7.68 -2.28 -6.54
CA SER A 27 -6.70 -1.23 -6.82
C SER A 27 -6.85 -0.03 -5.88
N GLU A 28 -8.08 0.41 -5.63
CA GLU A 28 -8.38 1.49 -4.69
C GLU A 28 -7.99 1.13 -3.26
N ASN A 29 -8.32 -0.08 -2.80
CA ASN A 29 -7.91 -0.54 -1.48
C ASN A 29 -6.39 -0.51 -1.31
N TRP A 30 -5.62 -0.92 -2.33
CA TRP A 30 -4.15 -0.82 -2.31
C TRP A 30 -3.67 0.63 -2.17
N LYS A 31 -4.26 1.57 -2.91
CA LYS A 31 -3.93 3.00 -2.81
C LYS A 31 -4.14 3.53 -1.39
N VAL A 32 -5.26 3.18 -0.76
CA VAL A 32 -5.59 3.60 0.61
C VAL A 32 -4.59 3.04 1.62
N TRP A 33 -4.29 1.73 1.55
CA TRP A 33 -3.33 1.13 2.48
C TRP A 33 -1.92 1.68 2.31
N ILE A 34 -1.47 1.86 1.07
CA ILE A 34 -0.15 2.45 0.78
C ILE A 34 -0.09 3.90 1.28
N PHE A 35 -1.15 4.69 1.09
CA PHE A 35 -1.25 6.03 1.64
C PHE A 35 -1.05 6.03 3.15
N ILE A 36 -1.83 5.20 3.87
CA ILE A 36 -1.81 5.14 5.34
C ILE A 36 -0.42 4.74 5.84
N ILE A 37 0.15 3.66 5.30
CA ILE A 37 1.46 3.15 5.74
C ILE A 37 2.56 4.19 5.47
N ALA A 38 2.59 4.78 4.27
CA ALA A 38 3.59 5.78 3.92
C ALA A 38 3.44 7.04 4.78
N ALA A 39 2.22 7.53 5.00
CA ALA A 39 1.97 8.71 5.82
C ALA A 39 2.39 8.49 7.28
N LEU A 40 2.04 7.33 7.87
CA LEU A 40 2.45 7.00 9.24
C LEU A 40 3.97 6.88 9.36
N PHE A 41 4.61 6.19 8.41
CA PHE A 41 6.07 6.04 8.40
C PHE A 41 6.78 7.39 8.26
N THR A 42 6.37 8.24 7.32
CA THR A 42 6.94 9.57 7.16
C THR A 42 6.69 10.44 8.39
N GLY A 43 5.47 10.43 8.93
CA GLY A 43 5.13 11.17 10.15
C GLY A 43 6.03 10.77 11.31
N PHE A 44 6.26 9.47 11.51
CA PHE A 44 7.18 8.94 12.50
C PHE A 44 8.63 9.42 12.26
N VAL A 45 9.16 9.29 11.04
CA VAL A 45 10.52 9.72 10.70
C VAL A 45 10.70 11.22 10.95
N VAL A 46 9.78 12.05 10.46
CA VAL A 46 9.85 13.51 10.61
C VAL A 46 9.67 13.92 12.07
N ALA A 47 8.82 13.24 12.84
CA ALA A 47 8.67 13.49 14.27
C ALA A 47 9.98 13.28 15.04
N ASN A 48 10.74 12.22 14.69
CA ASN A 48 12.05 11.95 15.28
C ASN A 48 13.12 12.97 14.83
N ILE A 49 13.12 13.37 13.55
CA ILE A 49 14.08 14.36 13.04
C ILE A 49 13.89 15.74 13.67
N THR A 50 12.64 16.13 13.91
CA THR A 50 12.26 17.44 14.45
C THR A 50 12.30 17.51 15.98
N ASP A 51 12.48 16.38 16.66
CA ASP A 51 12.54 16.34 18.12
C ASP A 51 13.75 17.11 18.64
N GLY A 52 13.52 18.00 19.61
CA GLY A 52 14.54 18.88 20.16
C GLY A 52 15.11 19.95 19.21
N LYS A 53 14.68 20.01 17.94
CA LYS A 53 15.12 21.02 16.96
C LYS A 53 14.11 22.15 16.76
N ILE A 54 12.84 21.87 17.04
CA ILE A 54 11.74 22.81 16.83
C ILE A 54 10.93 22.91 18.12
N ASP A 55 11.09 24.03 18.83
CA ASP A 55 10.39 24.29 20.09
C ASP A 55 8.92 24.70 19.90
N LEU A 56 8.60 25.31 18.75
CA LEU A 56 7.24 25.76 18.47
C LEU A 56 6.34 24.57 18.11
N LYS A 57 5.54 24.11 19.08
CA LYS A 57 4.68 22.91 18.96
C LYS A 57 3.81 22.89 17.71
N LEU A 58 3.16 24.01 17.38
CA LEU A 58 2.29 24.10 16.20
C LEU A 58 3.07 24.01 14.90
N MET A 59 4.25 24.62 14.82
CA MET A 59 5.10 24.52 13.63
C MET A 59 5.59 23.09 13.44
N ARG A 60 6.05 22.44 14.52
CA ARG A 60 6.47 21.03 14.49
C ARG A 60 5.33 20.11 14.02
N PHE A 61 4.13 20.28 14.58
CA PHE A 61 2.95 19.51 14.17
C PHE A 61 2.62 19.69 12.69
N SER A 62 2.59 20.94 12.20
CA SER A 62 2.31 21.22 10.79
C SER A 62 3.34 20.62 9.84
N ILE A 63 4.62 20.62 10.21
CA ILE A 63 5.69 19.98 9.42
C ILE A 63 5.49 18.46 9.38
N ILE A 64 5.20 17.83 10.53
CA ILE A 64 4.98 16.38 10.61
C ILE A 64 3.76 15.97 9.78
N ILE A 65 2.61 16.63 9.98
CA ILE A 65 1.37 16.28 9.27
C ILE A 65 1.48 16.64 7.79
N GLY A 66 2.01 17.81 7.45
CA GLY A 66 2.16 18.25 6.07
C GLY A 66 3.05 17.30 5.26
N SER A 67 4.20 16.89 5.83
CA SER A 67 5.09 15.92 5.17
C SER A 67 4.47 14.53 5.08
N ALA A 68 3.80 14.04 6.13
CA ALA A 68 3.12 12.75 6.13
C ALA A 68 2.05 12.66 5.03
N ILE A 69 1.18 13.67 4.93
CA ILE A 69 0.14 13.72 3.90
C ILE A 69 0.77 13.78 2.50
N LEU A 70 1.76 14.66 2.31
CA LEU A 70 2.40 14.84 1.01
C LEU A 70 3.07 13.56 0.51
N VAL A 71 3.85 12.89 1.36
CA VAL A 71 4.48 11.62 1.00
C VAL A 71 3.45 10.51 0.82
N GLY A 72 2.42 10.45 1.68
CA GLY A 72 1.32 9.50 1.54
C GLY A 72 0.64 9.60 0.17
N VAL A 73 0.30 10.82 -0.28
CA VAL A 73 -0.33 11.05 -1.60
C VAL A 73 0.59 10.59 -2.74
N ILE A 74 1.88 10.92 -2.66
CA ILE A 74 2.86 10.51 -3.67
C ILE A 74 2.96 8.98 -3.73
N ALA A 75 3.07 8.32 -2.58
CA ALA A 75 3.13 6.86 -2.49
C ALA A 75 1.87 6.20 -3.05
N ALA A 76 0.68 6.74 -2.74
CA ALA A 76 -0.59 6.23 -3.25
C ALA A 76 -0.68 6.33 -4.79
N LYS A 77 -0.15 7.41 -5.39
CA LYS A 77 -0.04 7.54 -6.85
C LYS A 77 0.92 6.50 -7.47
N LEU A 78 1.94 6.09 -6.72
CA LEU A 78 2.90 5.05 -7.09
C LEU A 78 2.46 3.64 -6.66
N SER A 79 1.21 3.48 -6.22
CA SER A 79 0.70 2.22 -5.65
C SER A 79 0.89 1.01 -6.53
N GLU A 80 0.75 1.17 -7.85
CA GLU A 80 0.94 0.06 -8.79
C GLU A 80 2.39 -0.45 -8.79
N VAL A 81 3.37 0.46 -8.80
CA VAL A 81 4.80 0.12 -8.73
C VAL A 81 5.13 -0.53 -7.39
N ILE A 82 4.61 0.02 -6.29
CA ILE A 82 4.81 -0.52 -4.95
C ILE A 82 4.19 -1.91 -4.83
N ARG A 83 2.97 -2.11 -5.35
CA ARG A 83 2.29 -3.41 -5.37
C ARG A 83 3.11 -4.46 -6.11
N TRP A 84 3.67 -4.11 -7.28
CA TRP A 84 4.58 -4.99 -8.02
C TRP A 84 5.83 -5.33 -7.22
N ALA A 85 6.47 -4.35 -6.57
CA ALA A 85 7.63 -4.58 -5.73
C ALA A 85 7.32 -5.50 -4.54
N VAL A 86 6.15 -5.34 -3.90
CA VAL A 86 5.69 -6.21 -2.80
C VAL A 86 5.51 -7.65 -3.31
N TYR A 87 4.81 -7.85 -4.43
CA TYR A 87 4.62 -9.19 -4.99
C TYR A 87 5.95 -9.85 -5.37
N LEU A 88 6.85 -9.10 -6.00
CA LEU A 88 8.19 -9.60 -6.34
C LEU A 88 8.96 -10.01 -5.07
N SER A 89 8.89 -9.21 -4.01
CA SER A 89 9.59 -9.49 -2.76
C SER A 89 9.08 -10.77 -2.08
N ILE A 90 7.78 -11.03 -2.15
CA ILE A 90 7.16 -12.25 -1.62
C ILE A 90 7.66 -13.47 -2.41
N VAL A 91 7.63 -13.40 -3.75
CA VAL A 91 8.08 -14.51 -4.62
C VAL A 91 9.55 -14.83 -4.38
N LEU A 92 10.41 -13.81 -4.36
CA LEU A 92 11.84 -13.98 -4.09
C LEU A 92 12.10 -14.52 -2.68
N GLY A 93 11.36 -14.01 -1.67
CA GLY A 93 11.46 -14.48 -0.29
C GLY A 93 11.11 -15.96 -0.14
N ILE A 94 10.00 -16.40 -0.76
CA ILE A 94 9.59 -17.81 -0.76
C ILE A 94 10.63 -18.66 -1.48
N THR A 95 11.10 -18.22 -2.64
CA THR A 95 12.09 -18.96 -3.44
C THR A 95 13.40 -19.15 -2.68
N PHE A 96 13.89 -18.09 -2.04
CA PHE A 96 15.07 -18.14 -1.19
C PHE A 96 14.87 -19.07 0.01
N PHE A 97 13.71 -18.98 0.68
CA PHE A 97 13.39 -19.81 1.83
C PHE A 97 13.32 -21.31 1.48
N VAL A 98 12.65 -21.68 0.39
CA VAL A 98 12.61 -23.08 -0.06
C VAL A 98 13.98 -23.55 -0.50
N GLY A 99 14.71 -22.72 -1.25
CA GLY A 99 16.08 -23.03 -1.68
C GLY A 99 17.04 -23.26 -0.51
N SER A 100 16.92 -22.45 0.56
CA SER A 100 17.75 -22.61 1.75
C SER A 100 17.43 -23.88 2.51
N LEU A 101 16.16 -24.28 2.61
CA LEU A 101 15.76 -25.54 3.24
C LEU A 101 16.36 -26.74 2.48
N ILE A 102 16.20 -26.77 1.15
CA ILE A 102 16.75 -27.85 0.31
C ILE A 102 18.27 -27.91 0.48
N TRP A 103 18.95 -26.77 0.35
CA TRP A 103 20.40 -26.69 0.49
C TRP A 103 20.89 -27.12 1.88
N SER A 104 20.16 -26.78 2.95
CA SER A 104 20.51 -27.17 4.32
C SER A 104 20.23 -28.65 4.62
N SER A 105 19.36 -29.30 3.83
CA SER A 105 19.04 -30.72 3.95
C SER A 105 19.93 -31.64 3.13
N LEU A 106 20.80 -31.07 2.29
CA LEU A 106 21.80 -31.76 1.47
C LEU A 106 23.15 -31.79 2.19
#